data_AF-A0A522F2X7-F1
#
_entry.id   AF-A0A522F2X7-F1
#
_cell.length_a   1.000
_cell.length_b   1.000
_cell.length_c   1.000
_cell.angle_alpha   90.00
_cell.angle_beta   90.00
_cell.angle_gamma   90.00
#
_symmetry.space_group_name_H-M   'P 1'
#
loop_
_entity.id
_entity.type
_entity.pdbx_description
1 polymer ?
#
loop_
_entity_poly.entity_id
_entity_poly.type
_entity_poly.pdbx_seq_one_letter_code
_entity_poly.pdbx_strand_id
1 'polypeptide(L)'
;MKKFIFCLAFILTTIYSSCYAHKPYNELEIKTVNLEVFPKKSSVYAAGTEVTIGDLHGNAIKLLYFLINSHVLNLSKGSYKLLLEIYKKKPEQLTAEDLTLFRDLVDQGTYSAEQKIRFLGDDLCDRGMNDYFTLLIYKKLDSEDVPFEIVLSNHGNFFLEAYESLDHDFSKNPYGQGKNESIVQSMLNLAKIINRGLVNKEEVIQIVQTHYLKHIVFPGYLINKNKKEITIFSHAPLDLQILNALAQDLQVKYSDRNLDDLSQSFNAINTVMTQWIMSNNFTKHYTELNEAHTKSNTESPIHQVLWNRDYAILDRNYEPENKPYFVNYVHGHDSEPNVFDLDNLLGKGIKHNKGPYAVHLTHE
;
A
#
# COMPACT_ATOMS: atom_id res chain seq x y z
N MET A 1 -3.97 -8.99 -85.03
CA MET A 1 -2.93 -8.07 -84.51
C MET A 1 -2.72 -8.41 -83.03
N LYS A 2 -1.68 -9.16 -82.63
CA LYS A 2 -0.38 -8.64 -82.11
C LYS A 2 -0.65 -7.55 -81.04
N LYS A 3 -0.40 -7.70 -79.72
CA LYS A 3 0.83 -8.15 -79.01
C LYS A 3 0.62 -8.16 -77.46
N PHE A 4 1.40 -9.01 -76.76
CA PHE A 4 2.10 -8.83 -75.45
C PHE A 4 1.31 -8.46 -74.17
N ILE A 5 1.22 -9.35 -73.16
CA ILE A 5 2.17 -9.64 -72.06
C ILE A 5 2.55 -8.41 -71.22
N PHE A 6 2.08 -8.36 -69.97
CA PHE A 6 2.91 -8.07 -68.80
C PHE A 6 2.30 -8.66 -67.52
N CYS A 7 3.00 -9.61 -66.92
CA CYS A 7 2.79 -10.08 -65.56
C CYS A 7 3.20 -9.00 -64.57
N LEU A 8 2.36 -8.70 -63.56
CA LEU A 8 2.81 -8.11 -62.31
C LEU A 8 2.21 -8.91 -61.15
N ALA A 9 3.04 -9.77 -60.56
CA ALA A 9 2.75 -10.40 -59.29
C ALA A 9 2.91 -9.35 -58.18
N PHE A 10 1.80 -8.94 -57.57
CA PHE A 10 1.83 -8.15 -56.35
C PHE A 10 2.19 -9.07 -55.18
N ILE A 11 3.45 -9.05 -54.77
CA ILE A 11 3.87 -9.55 -53.46
C ILE A 11 3.40 -8.51 -52.44
N LEU A 12 2.28 -8.78 -51.79
CA LEU A 12 1.85 -8.11 -50.57
C LEU A 12 2.78 -8.56 -49.43
N THR A 13 3.89 -7.84 -49.24
CA THR A 13 4.57 -7.84 -47.94
C THR A 13 3.70 -7.07 -46.95
N THR A 14 2.91 -7.79 -46.17
CA THR A 14 2.31 -7.30 -44.93
C THR A 14 3.46 -7.02 -43.95
N ILE A 15 3.97 -5.80 -43.97
CA ILE A 15 4.77 -5.27 -42.87
C ILE A 15 3.79 -5.12 -41.71
N TYR A 16 3.81 -6.10 -40.79
CA TYR A 16 3.29 -5.91 -39.44
C TYR A 16 4.19 -4.87 -38.76
N SER A 17 3.91 -3.59 -39.00
CA SER A 17 4.28 -2.58 -38.01
C SER A 17 3.44 -2.88 -36.78
N SER A 18 4.04 -3.54 -35.80
CA SER A 18 3.61 -3.42 -34.42
C SER A 18 3.75 -1.95 -34.04
N CYS A 19 2.71 -1.16 -34.32
CA CYS A 19 2.49 0.08 -33.59
C CYS A 19 2.44 -0.33 -32.12
N TYR A 20 3.55 -0.15 -31.42
CA TYR A 20 3.58 -0.15 -29.97
C TYR A 20 2.63 0.97 -29.55
N ALA A 21 1.37 0.63 -29.31
CA ALA A 21 0.47 1.52 -28.62
C ALA A 21 1.15 1.82 -27.27
N HIS A 22 1.64 3.05 -27.10
CA HIS A 22 2.20 3.47 -25.83
C HIS A 22 1.12 3.27 -24.76
N LYS A 23 1.42 2.43 -23.76
CA LYS A 23 0.56 2.28 -22.60
C LYS A 23 0.35 3.64 -21.94
N PRO A 24 -0.86 3.96 -21.46
CA PRO A 24 -1.04 5.16 -20.63
C PRO A 24 -0.13 5.09 -19.39
N TYR A 25 0.24 6.26 -18.85
CA TYR A 25 1.19 6.33 -17.73
C TYR A 25 0.60 5.70 -16.46
N ASN A 26 -0.68 5.96 -16.20
CA ASN A 26 -1.46 5.35 -15.13
C ASN A 26 -2.50 4.39 -15.73
N GLU A 27 -2.61 3.19 -15.15
CA GLU A 27 -3.59 2.17 -15.52
C GLU A 27 -4.28 1.61 -14.29
N LEU A 28 -5.57 1.27 -14.40
CA LEU A 28 -6.32 0.57 -13.36
C LEU A 28 -6.71 -0.81 -13.88
N GLU A 29 -6.15 -1.86 -13.28
CA GLU A 29 -6.56 -3.24 -13.56
C GLU A 29 -7.57 -3.72 -12.51
N ILE A 30 -8.78 -4.06 -12.94
CA ILE A 30 -9.81 -4.64 -12.09
C ILE A 30 -10.18 -6.03 -12.58
N LYS A 31 -10.17 -7.01 -11.69
CA LYS A 31 -10.66 -8.37 -11.96
C LYS A 31 -11.31 -8.98 -10.73
N THR A 32 -12.22 -9.93 -10.93
CA THR A 32 -12.80 -10.69 -9.81
C THR A 32 -11.89 -11.86 -9.44
N VAL A 33 -11.55 -11.97 -8.16
CA VAL A 33 -10.67 -13.03 -7.64
C VAL A 33 -11.30 -13.78 -6.48
N ASN A 34 -10.67 -14.87 -6.07
CA ASN A 34 -10.94 -15.57 -4.81
C ASN A 34 -9.61 -15.84 -4.10
N LEU A 35 -9.40 -15.21 -2.95
CA LEU A 35 -8.21 -15.36 -2.11
C LEU A 35 -8.03 -16.80 -1.58
N GLU A 36 -9.08 -17.62 -1.59
CA GLU A 36 -8.98 -19.02 -1.17
C GLU A 36 -8.44 -19.95 -2.26
N VAL A 37 -8.21 -19.43 -3.46
CA VAL A 37 -7.70 -20.18 -4.60
C VAL A 37 -6.43 -19.51 -5.09
N PHE A 38 -5.38 -20.31 -5.28
CA PHE A 38 -4.12 -19.85 -5.86
C PHE A 38 -4.36 -19.06 -7.18
N PRO A 39 -3.69 -17.92 -7.39
CA PRO A 39 -3.86 -17.11 -8.61
C PRO A 39 -3.67 -17.94 -9.89
N LYS A 40 -4.69 -17.99 -10.75
CA LYS A 40 -4.64 -18.80 -11.99
C LYS A 40 -3.86 -18.14 -13.13
N LYS A 41 -3.80 -16.81 -13.13
CA LYS A 41 -3.16 -15.98 -14.15
C LYS A 41 -2.49 -14.82 -13.44
N SER A 42 -1.16 -14.78 -13.49
CA SER A 42 -0.36 -13.68 -12.97
C SER A 42 -0.12 -12.67 -14.10
N SER A 43 -0.29 -11.39 -13.79
CA SER A 43 -0.10 -10.28 -14.72
C SER A 43 1.39 -9.99 -14.80
N VAL A 44 2.08 -10.37 -15.89
CA VAL A 44 3.49 -10.01 -16.10
C VAL A 44 3.56 -8.54 -16.46
N TYR A 45 4.15 -7.73 -15.59
CA TYR A 45 4.41 -6.31 -15.84
C TYR A 45 5.82 -6.13 -16.38
N ALA A 46 6.07 -5.00 -17.04
CA ALA A 46 7.42 -4.66 -17.47
C ALA A 46 8.30 -4.40 -16.24
N ALA A 47 9.61 -4.60 -16.37
CA ALA A 47 10.56 -4.14 -15.36
C ALA A 47 10.42 -2.61 -15.22
N GLY A 48 10.48 -2.11 -13.98
CA GLY A 48 10.27 -0.70 -13.65
C GLY A 48 8.81 -0.28 -13.47
N THR A 49 7.82 -1.13 -13.78
CA THR A 49 6.42 -0.83 -13.47
C THR A 49 6.23 -0.77 -11.94
N GLU A 50 5.60 0.30 -11.45
CA GLU A 50 5.14 0.39 -10.07
C GLU A 50 3.72 -0.20 -9.95
N VAL A 51 3.51 -1.09 -8.99
CA VAL A 51 2.22 -1.77 -8.77
C VAL A 51 1.69 -1.41 -7.39
N THR A 52 0.55 -0.73 -7.35
CA THR A 52 -0.09 -0.24 -6.12
C THR A 52 -1.36 -1.05 -5.83
N ILE A 53 -1.53 -1.48 -4.58
CA ILE A 53 -2.77 -2.09 -4.07
C ILE A 53 -3.36 -1.20 -2.97
N GLY A 54 -4.70 -1.14 -2.94
CA GLY A 54 -5.46 -0.49 -1.87
C GLY A 54 -5.36 -1.21 -0.53
N ASP A 55 -6.30 -0.90 0.37
CA ASP A 55 -6.36 -1.41 1.74
C ASP A 55 -6.13 -2.92 1.84
N LEU A 56 -5.18 -3.33 2.67
CA LEU A 56 -4.90 -4.75 2.92
C LEU A 56 -5.84 -5.38 3.95
N HIS A 57 -6.56 -4.58 4.74
CA HIS A 57 -7.44 -5.00 5.84
C HIS A 57 -6.76 -5.97 6.83
N GLY A 58 -5.46 -5.81 7.07
CA GLY A 58 -4.66 -6.70 7.93
C GLY A 58 -4.50 -8.12 7.37
N ASN A 59 -4.84 -8.34 6.10
CA ASN A 59 -5.01 -9.66 5.53
C ASN A 59 -3.76 -10.15 4.80
N ALA A 60 -2.92 -10.92 5.50
CA ALA A 60 -1.70 -11.51 4.95
C ALA A 60 -1.95 -12.40 3.71
N ILE A 61 -3.12 -13.03 3.57
CA ILE A 61 -3.46 -13.81 2.36
C ILE A 61 -3.75 -12.89 1.17
N LYS A 62 -4.40 -11.74 1.38
CA LYS A 62 -4.57 -10.73 0.33
C LYS A 62 -3.20 -10.22 -0.14
N LEU A 63 -2.29 -9.97 0.79
CA LEU A 63 -0.90 -9.60 0.50
C LEU A 63 -0.19 -10.69 -0.33
N LEU A 64 -0.18 -11.95 0.11
CA LEU A 64 0.41 -13.06 -0.65
C LEU A 64 -0.21 -13.21 -2.05
N TYR A 65 -1.54 -13.15 -2.14
CA TYR A 65 -2.24 -13.24 -3.43
C TYR A 65 -1.78 -12.13 -4.36
N PHE A 66 -1.68 -10.90 -3.85
CA PHE A 66 -1.22 -9.75 -4.62
C PHE A 66 0.22 -9.95 -5.11
N LEU A 67 1.16 -10.31 -4.24
CA LEU A 67 2.56 -10.52 -4.60
C LEU A 67 2.73 -11.62 -5.65
N ILE A 68 1.99 -12.73 -5.53
CA ILE A 68 2.01 -13.82 -6.51
C ILE A 68 1.37 -13.38 -7.83
N ASN A 69 0.25 -12.66 -7.76
CA ASN A 69 -0.44 -12.20 -8.95
C ASN A 69 0.37 -11.16 -9.74
N SER A 70 1.22 -10.39 -9.07
CA SER A 70 2.10 -9.38 -9.67
C SER A 70 3.50 -9.93 -10.01
N HIS A 71 3.74 -11.24 -9.90
CA HIS A 71 5.05 -11.91 -10.09
C HIS A 71 6.20 -11.43 -9.20
N VAL A 72 5.88 -10.75 -8.10
CA VAL A 72 6.86 -10.39 -7.07
C VAL A 72 7.25 -11.62 -6.26
N LEU A 73 6.32 -12.55 -6.04
CA LEU A 73 6.53 -13.79 -5.30
C LEU A 73 6.17 -15.00 -6.16
N ASN A 74 7.14 -15.88 -6.39
CA ASN A 74 6.88 -17.21 -6.90
C ASN A 74 6.79 -18.21 -5.74
N LEU A 75 5.60 -18.78 -5.56
CA LEU A 75 5.27 -19.74 -4.52
C LEU A 75 4.45 -20.89 -5.10
N SER A 76 4.67 -22.12 -4.63
CA SER A 76 3.88 -23.26 -5.10
C SER A 76 2.41 -23.16 -4.65
N LYS A 77 1.50 -23.73 -5.45
CA LYS A 77 0.09 -23.87 -5.08
C LYS A 77 -0.11 -24.65 -3.77
N GLY A 78 0.74 -25.63 -3.50
CA GLY A 78 0.72 -26.40 -2.25
C GLY A 78 1.07 -25.53 -1.05
N SER A 79 2.16 -24.77 -1.14
CA SER A 79 2.60 -23.82 -0.10
C SER A 79 1.53 -22.77 0.19
N TYR A 80 0.93 -22.17 -0.84
CA TYR A 80 -0.16 -21.20 -0.65
C TYR A 80 -1.36 -21.80 0.09
N LYS A 81 -1.72 -23.06 -0.21
CA LYS A 81 -2.81 -23.74 0.48
C LYS A 81 -2.50 -23.94 1.96
N LEU A 82 -1.27 -24.33 2.30
CA LEU A 82 -0.84 -24.50 3.69
C LEU A 82 -0.82 -23.17 4.45
N LEU A 83 -0.31 -22.09 3.83
CA LEU A 83 -0.35 -20.74 4.40
C LEU A 83 -1.80 -20.29 4.69
N LEU A 84 -2.72 -20.57 3.76
CA LEU A 84 -4.15 -20.28 3.94
C LEU A 84 -4.76 -21.10 5.09
N GLU A 85 -4.41 -22.37 5.22
CA GLU A 85 -4.88 -23.24 6.30
C GLU A 85 -4.40 -22.73 7.67
N ILE A 86 -3.13 -22.32 7.78
CA ILE A 86 -2.58 -21.71 9.00
C ILE A 86 -3.28 -20.37 9.30
N TYR A 87 -3.40 -19.49 8.31
CA TYR A 87 -4.00 -18.16 8.48
C TYR A 87 -5.45 -18.23 9.00
N LYS A 88 -6.21 -19.26 8.62
CA LYS A 88 -7.60 -19.47 9.06
C LYS A 88 -7.72 -19.92 10.53
N LYS A 89 -6.63 -20.37 11.16
CA LYS A 89 -6.65 -20.79 12.56
C LYS A 89 -6.88 -19.59 13.46
N LYS A 90 -7.71 -19.77 14.48
CA LYS A 90 -7.83 -18.77 15.55
C LYS A 90 -6.53 -18.71 16.36
N PRO A 91 -6.24 -17.59 17.04
CA PRO A 91 -5.04 -17.47 17.86
C PRO A 91 -4.88 -18.59 18.86
N GLU A 92 -5.95 -19.13 19.43
CA GLU A 92 -5.92 -20.22 20.43
C GLU A 92 -5.60 -21.59 19.82
N GLN A 93 -5.77 -21.72 18.50
CA GLN A 93 -5.54 -22.96 17.74
C GLN A 93 -4.16 -23.02 17.09
N LEU A 94 -3.46 -21.89 17.01
CA LEU A 94 -2.10 -21.83 16.48
C LEU A 94 -1.12 -22.53 17.42
N THR A 95 -0.18 -23.28 16.84
CA THR A 95 0.95 -23.91 17.52
C THR A 95 2.28 -23.30 17.08
N ALA A 96 3.39 -23.64 17.75
CA ALA A 96 4.72 -23.19 17.34
C ALA A 96 5.13 -23.77 15.98
N GLU A 97 4.71 -25.01 15.68
CA GLU A 97 4.92 -25.66 14.39
C GLU A 97 4.18 -24.95 13.27
N ASP A 98 2.95 -24.46 13.52
CA ASP A 98 2.21 -23.67 12.53
C ASP A 98 2.94 -22.39 12.15
N LEU A 99 3.46 -21.67 13.14
CA LEU A 99 4.19 -20.41 12.93
C LEU A 99 5.55 -20.64 12.26
N THR A 100 6.23 -21.73 12.62
CA THR A 100 7.48 -22.16 11.98
C THR A 100 7.24 -22.53 10.52
N LEU A 101 6.21 -23.35 10.25
CA LEU A 101 5.84 -23.73 8.89
C LEU A 101 5.41 -22.50 8.06
N PHE A 102 4.67 -21.55 8.63
CA PHE A 102 4.34 -20.31 7.93
C PHE A 102 5.60 -19.56 7.48
N ARG A 103 6.54 -19.36 8.41
CA ARG A 103 7.83 -18.71 8.15
C ARG A 103 8.61 -19.45 7.06
N ASP A 104 8.79 -20.76 7.21
CA ASP A 104 9.55 -21.58 6.26
C ASP A 104 8.96 -21.53 4.84
N LEU A 105 7.63 -21.52 4.72
CA LEU A 105 6.96 -21.43 3.43
C LEU A 105 7.11 -20.05 2.77
N VAL A 106 7.12 -18.97 3.56
CA VAL A 106 7.41 -17.61 3.07
C VAL A 106 8.88 -17.50 2.64
N ASP A 107 9.79 -18.08 3.41
CA ASP A 107 11.24 -18.05 3.17
C ASP A 107 11.66 -18.85 1.93
N GLN A 108 10.95 -19.95 1.63
CA GLN A 108 11.16 -20.78 0.44
C GLN A 108 10.67 -20.13 -0.86
N GLY A 109 9.86 -19.06 -0.79
CA GLY A 109 9.43 -18.31 -1.95
C GLY A 109 10.61 -17.67 -2.69
N THR A 110 10.51 -17.56 -4.02
CA THR A 110 11.47 -16.77 -4.81
C THR A 110 10.88 -15.39 -5.08
N TYR A 111 11.67 -14.34 -4.84
CA TYR A 111 11.21 -12.97 -4.94
C TYR A 111 11.86 -12.24 -6.14
N SER A 112 11.09 -11.36 -6.76
CA SER A 112 11.54 -10.51 -7.87
C SER A 112 11.58 -9.05 -7.42
N ALA A 113 12.68 -8.37 -7.74
CA ALA A 113 12.86 -6.93 -7.53
C ALA A 113 12.63 -6.11 -8.82
N GLU A 114 12.04 -6.71 -9.87
CA GLU A 114 11.79 -6.04 -11.15
C GLU A 114 10.69 -4.96 -11.07
N GLN A 115 9.78 -5.06 -10.10
CA GLN A 115 8.69 -4.11 -9.88
C GLN A 115 8.83 -3.46 -8.52
N LYS A 116 8.44 -2.17 -8.43
CA LYS A 116 8.23 -1.49 -7.15
C LYS A 116 6.79 -1.68 -6.69
N ILE A 117 6.61 -1.99 -5.41
CA ILE A 117 5.31 -2.28 -4.81
C ILE A 117 4.89 -1.17 -3.88
N ARG A 118 3.60 -0.82 -3.90
CA ARG A 118 3.03 0.14 -2.96
C ARG A 118 1.76 -0.38 -2.32
N PHE A 119 1.71 -0.28 -1.00
CA PHE A 119 0.55 -0.61 -0.18
C PHE A 119 -0.08 0.70 0.30
N LEU A 120 -1.38 0.92 0.04
CA LEU A 120 -2.09 2.13 0.48
C LEU A 120 -2.55 2.07 1.95
N GLY A 121 -1.96 1.17 2.74
CA GLY A 121 -2.17 1.05 4.17
C GLY A 121 -3.19 -0.01 4.56
N ASP A 122 -3.68 0.13 5.80
CA ASP A 122 -4.54 -0.84 6.50
C ASP A 122 -3.97 -2.26 6.46
N ASP A 123 -2.65 -2.35 6.57
CA ASP A 123 -1.87 -3.57 6.47
C ASP A 123 -1.59 -4.24 7.81
N LEU A 124 -1.56 -3.44 8.87
CA LEU A 124 -1.46 -3.87 10.27
C LEU A 124 -2.60 -3.28 11.11
N CYS A 125 -2.87 -3.88 12.27
CA CYS A 125 -3.89 -3.46 13.22
C CYS A 125 -5.29 -3.29 12.61
N ASP A 126 -5.71 -4.23 11.76
CA ASP A 126 -7.02 -4.22 11.09
C ASP A 126 -7.77 -5.55 11.35
N ARG A 127 -8.75 -5.91 10.52
CA ARG A 127 -9.70 -7.01 10.62
C ARG A 127 -9.10 -8.38 10.32
N GLY A 128 -7.86 -8.41 9.85
CA GLY A 128 -7.14 -9.61 9.51
C GLY A 128 -6.92 -10.56 10.69
N MET A 129 -6.29 -11.69 10.41
CA MET A 129 -6.16 -12.75 11.41
C MET A 129 -5.02 -12.54 12.40
N ASN A 130 -3.85 -12.09 11.93
CA ASN A 130 -2.70 -11.85 12.81
C ASN A 130 -1.64 -11.00 12.09
N ASP A 131 -1.21 -9.90 12.70
CA ASP A 131 -0.18 -9.01 12.14
C ASP A 131 1.19 -9.68 11.99
N TYR A 132 1.47 -10.73 12.77
CA TYR A 132 2.72 -11.49 12.66
C TYR A 132 2.95 -12.04 11.25
N PHE A 133 1.88 -12.47 10.58
CA PHE A 133 1.98 -13.02 9.22
C PHE A 133 2.33 -11.94 8.19
N THR A 134 1.74 -10.74 8.30
CA THR A 134 2.09 -9.60 7.44
C THR A 134 3.54 -9.19 7.66
N LEU A 135 3.97 -9.07 8.93
CA LEU A 135 5.33 -8.71 9.30
C LEU A 135 6.39 -9.69 8.77
N LEU A 136 6.11 -11.00 8.78
CA LEU A 136 7.01 -12.00 8.18
C LEU A 136 7.15 -11.84 6.66
N ILE A 137 6.06 -11.46 5.98
CA ILE A 137 6.11 -11.20 4.53
C ILE A 137 6.94 -9.95 4.25
N TYR A 138 6.75 -8.86 4.99
CA TYR A 138 7.56 -7.63 4.84
C TYR A 138 9.03 -7.86 5.15
N LYS A 139 9.34 -8.59 6.23
CA LYS A 139 10.71 -9.04 6.53
C LYS A 139 11.34 -9.70 5.30
N LYS A 140 10.61 -10.59 4.65
CA LYS A 140 11.13 -11.33 3.50
C LYS A 140 11.27 -10.45 2.26
N LEU A 141 10.31 -9.57 1.96
CA LEU A 141 10.43 -8.60 0.87
C LEU A 141 11.68 -7.72 1.02
N ASP A 142 11.89 -7.18 2.22
CA ASP A 142 13.04 -6.34 2.51
C ASP A 142 14.36 -7.11 2.46
N SER A 143 14.39 -8.34 2.99
CA SER A 143 15.59 -9.20 2.97
C SER A 143 16.00 -9.65 1.55
N GLU A 144 15.07 -9.60 0.59
CA GLU A 144 15.30 -9.93 -0.82
C GLU A 144 15.45 -8.67 -1.69
N ASP A 145 15.63 -7.49 -1.07
CA ASP A 145 15.79 -6.20 -1.74
C ASP A 145 14.64 -5.86 -2.71
N VAL A 146 13.42 -6.36 -2.45
CA VAL A 146 12.24 -5.99 -3.23
C VAL A 146 11.92 -4.52 -2.93
N PRO A 147 11.82 -3.62 -3.93
CA PRO A 147 11.49 -2.23 -3.66
C PRO A 147 10.00 -2.12 -3.29
N PHE A 148 9.70 -1.69 -2.06
CA PHE A 148 8.32 -1.41 -1.66
C PHE A 148 8.19 -0.23 -0.70
N GLU A 149 6.98 0.35 -0.69
CA GLU A 149 6.55 1.43 0.20
C GLU A 149 5.19 1.11 0.81
N ILE A 150 4.97 1.59 2.03
CA ILE A 150 3.74 1.47 2.80
C ILE A 150 3.25 2.88 3.10
N VAL A 151 2.14 3.28 2.49
CA VAL A 151 1.51 4.57 2.83
C VAL A 151 0.88 4.41 4.21
N LEU A 152 1.25 5.28 5.16
CA LEU A 152 0.72 5.20 6.50
C LEU A 152 -0.81 5.43 6.50
N SER A 153 -1.54 4.52 7.13
CA SER A 153 -2.98 4.65 7.38
C SER A 153 -3.30 4.96 8.84
N ASN A 154 -4.57 5.21 9.11
CA ASN A 154 -5.08 5.29 10.47
C ASN A 154 -4.86 4.00 11.27
N HIS A 155 -5.07 2.83 10.66
CA HIS A 155 -4.79 1.53 11.30
C HIS A 155 -3.28 1.31 11.51
N GLY A 156 -2.46 1.67 10.52
CA GLY A 156 -1.00 1.70 10.68
C GLY A 156 -0.57 2.60 11.85
N ASN A 157 -1.19 3.76 12.03
CA ASN A 157 -0.95 4.64 13.18
C ASN A 157 -1.35 4.01 14.52
N PHE A 158 -2.44 3.24 14.59
CA PHE A 158 -2.76 2.48 15.81
C PHE A 158 -1.72 1.41 16.14
N PHE A 159 -1.18 0.74 15.12
CA PHE A 159 -0.07 -0.19 15.32
C PHE A 159 1.17 0.55 15.84
N LEU A 160 1.51 1.71 15.27
CA LEU A 160 2.61 2.54 15.75
C LEU A 160 2.37 3.01 17.19
N GLU A 161 1.15 3.34 17.60
CA GLU A 161 0.86 3.74 18.99
C GLU A 161 1.18 2.61 19.97
N ALA A 162 0.79 1.38 19.63
CA ALA A 162 1.13 0.20 20.42
C ALA A 162 2.65 -0.04 20.45
N TYR A 163 3.31 0.08 19.30
CA TYR A 163 4.75 -0.11 19.17
C TYR A 163 5.58 1.00 19.84
N GLU A 164 5.15 2.26 19.82
CA GLU A 164 5.89 3.38 20.43
C GLU A 164 5.62 3.51 21.95
N SER A 165 4.64 2.77 22.47
CA SER A 165 4.40 2.70 23.91
C SER A 165 5.60 2.11 24.67
N LEU A 166 5.80 2.52 25.93
CA LEU A 166 6.94 2.11 26.75
C LEU A 166 7.13 0.60 26.85
N ASP A 167 6.04 -0.18 26.81
CA ASP A 167 6.05 -1.64 26.95
C ASP A 167 5.87 -2.40 25.63
N HIS A 168 5.73 -1.69 24.50
CA HIS A 168 5.32 -2.23 23.20
C HIS A 168 4.00 -3.03 23.31
N ASP A 169 2.95 -2.41 23.89
CA ASP A 169 1.70 -3.07 24.23
C ASP A 169 0.75 -3.24 23.03
N PHE A 170 0.95 -4.33 22.28
CA PHE A 170 0.06 -4.75 21.19
C PHE A 170 -1.33 -5.24 21.65
N SER A 171 -1.58 -5.35 22.97
CA SER A 171 -2.89 -5.72 23.50
C SER A 171 -3.83 -4.53 23.71
N LYS A 172 -3.30 -3.31 23.59
CA LYS A 172 -4.07 -2.07 23.72
C LYS A 172 -5.00 -1.89 22.53
N ASN A 173 -6.31 -1.91 22.80
CA ASN A 173 -7.31 -1.57 21.80
C ASN A 173 -7.48 -0.04 21.73
N PRO A 174 -7.20 0.62 20.58
CA PRO A 174 -7.33 2.07 20.43
C PRO A 174 -8.77 2.58 20.57
N TYR A 175 -9.78 1.72 20.37
CA TYR A 175 -11.19 2.06 20.56
C TYR A 175 -11.70 1.85 22.00
N GLY A 176 -10.85 1.33 22.89
CA GLY A 176 -11.20 0.92 24.23
C GLY A 176 -11.59 -0.55 24.34
N GLN A 177 -11.36 -1.13 25.52
CA GLN A 177 -11.57 -2.56 25.79
C GLN A 177 -12.98 -3.03 25.41
N GLY A 178 -13.08 -4.15 24.67
CA GLY A 178 -14.34 -4.72 24.20
C GLY A 178 -15.05 -3.96 23.06
N LYS A 179 -14.55 -2.79 22.64
CA LYS A 179 -15.16 -2.00 21.57
C LYS A 179 -14.43 -2.23 20.25
N ASN A 180 -15.18 -2.52 19.18
CA ASN A 180 -14.65 -2.62 17.82
C ASN A 180 -13.42 -3.55 17.69
N GLU A 181 -13.29 -4.59 18.53
CA GLU A 181 -12.12 -5.49 18.49
C GLU A 181 -11.96 -6.17 17.14
N SER A 182 -13.06 -6.44 16.43
CA SER A 182 -13.01 -6.99 15.08
C SER A 182 -12.36 -6.06 14.06
N ILE A 183 -12.31 -4.74 14.34
CA ILE A 183 -11.73 -3.72 13.47
C ILE A 183 -10.21 -3.65 13.63
N VAL A 184 -9.65 -4.08 14.77
CA VAL A 184 -8.20 -4.07 15.09
C VAL A 184 -7.67 -5.46 15.44
N GLN A 185 -8.40 -6.48 14.99
CA GLN A 185 -8.26 -7.86 15.41
C GLN A 185 -6.85 -8.42 15.16
N SER A 186 -6.20 -8.07 14.07
CA SER A 186 -4.92 -8.64 13.66
C SER A 186 -3.80 -8.32 14.66
N MET A 187 -3.79 -7.10 15.22
CA MET A 187 -2.85 -6.69 16.27
C MET A 187 -3.19 -7.35 17.62
N LEU A 188 -4.48 -7.38 18.00
CA LEU A 188 -4.89 -8.05 19.24
C LEU A 188 -4.55 -9.54 19.22
N ASN A 189 -4.62 -10.17 18.05
CA ASN A 189 -4.25 -11.56 17.87
C ASN A 189 -2.72 -11.78 17.87
N LEU A 190 -1.94 -10.81 17.39
CA LEU A 190 -0.48 -10.79 17.58
C LEU A 190 -0.15 -10.79 19.08
N ALA A 191 -0.79 -9.93 19.88
CA ALA A 191 -0.59 -9.91 21.33
C ALA A 191 -0.93 -11.25 22.00
N LYS A 192 -2.00 -11.93 21.55
CA LYS A 192 -2.37 -13.25 22.08
C LYS A 192 -1.29 -14.31 21.83
N ILE A 193 -0.67 -14.36 20.64
CA ILE A 193 0.36 -15.37 20.36
C ILE A 193 1.68 -15.05 21.09
N ILE A 194 1.98 -13.78 21.33
CA ILE A 194 3.09 -13.34 22.19
C ILE A 194 2.84 -13.79 23.64
N ASN A 195 1.67 -13.51 24.19
CA ASN A 195 1.31 -13.86 25.58
C ASN A 195 1.27 -15.37 25.82
N ARG A 196 1.01 -16.16 24.77
CA ARG A 196 1.08 -17.63 24.80
C ARG A 196 2.51 -18.17 24.69
N GLY A 197 3.52 -17.31 24.50
CA GLY A 197 4.92 -17.71 24.33
C GLY A 197 5.19 -18.41 22.99
N LEU A 198 4.31 -18.25 22.00
CA LEU A 198 4.52 -18.85 20.67
C LEU A 198 5.45 -18.00 19.79
N VAL A 199 5.48 -16.70 20.04
CA VAL A 199 6.36 -15.73 19.37
C VAL A 199 7.04 -14.90 20.43
N ASN A 200 8.33 -14.65 20.23
CA ASN A 200 9.10 -13.76 21.07
C ASN A 200 8.75 -12.30 20.75
N LYS A 201 8.43 -11.48 21.76
CA LYS A 201 8.08 -10.06 21.57
C LYS A 201 9.23 -9.26 20.98
N GLU A 202 10.46 -9.52 21.43
CA GLU A 202 11.66 -8.87 20.93
C GLU A 202 11.92 -9.20 19.46
N GLU A 203 11.55 -10.40 18.99
CA GLU A 203 11.59 -10.74 17.54
C GLU A 203 10.65 -9.82 16.75
N VAL A 204 9.42 -9.63 17.23
CA VAL A 204 8.42 -8.77 16.57
C VAL A 204 8.91 -7.32 16.51
N ILE A 205 9.42 -6.79 17.63
CA ILE A 205 10.00 -5.45 17.72
C ILE A 205 11.15 -5.29 16.71
N GLN A 206 12.05 -6.27 16.64
CA GLN A 206 13.17 -6.24 15.70
C GLN A 206 12.70 -6.26 14.24
N ILE A 207 11.67 -7.04 13.91
CA ILE A 207 11.09 -7.06 12.57
C ILE A 207 10.54 -5.68 12.20
N VAL A 208 9.77 -5.07 13.10
CA VAL A 208 9.21 -3.73 12.89
C VAL A 208 10.33 -2.71 12.64
N GLN A 209 11.32 -2.67 13.52
CA GLN A 209 12.44 -1.73 13.46
C GLN A 209 13.26 -1.86 12.18
N THR A 210 13.52 -3.09 11.75
CA THR A 210 14.49 -3.37 10.69
C THR A 210 13.85 -3.38 9.30
N HIS A 211 12.60 -3.86 9.21
CA HIS A 211 11.98 -4.25 7.94
C HIS A 211 10.64 -3.57 7.66
N TYR A 212 10.07 -2.82 8.61
CA TYR A 212 8.78 -2.15 8.40
C TYR A 212 8.93 -0.62 8.38
N LEU A 213 9.49 -0.02 9.45
CA LEU A 213 9.47 1.44 9.64
C LEU A 213 10.08 2.22 8.47
N LYS A 214 11.20 1.73 7.91
CA LYS A 214 11.92 2.41 6.81
C LYS A 214 11.16 2.45 5.47
N HIS A 215 10.09 1.67 5.34
CA HIS A 215 9.27 1.62 4.13
C HIS A 215 8.02 2.50 4.24
N ILE A 216 7.76 3.10 5.41
CA ILE A 216 6.59 3.95 5.61
C ILE A 216 6.79 5.31 4.91
N VAL A 217 5.80 5.77 4.16
CA VAL A 217 5.76 7.07 3.48
C VAL A 217 4.51 7.88 3.85
N PHE A 218 4.59 9.21 3.79
CA PHE A 218 3.51 10.12 4.21
C PHE A 218 3.59 11.50 3.51
N PRO A 219 2.90 11.72 2.38
CA PRO A 219 2.33 10.73 1.46
C PRO A 219 3.42 10.11 0.55
N GLY A 220 3.06 9.07 -0.19
CA GLY A 220 3.87 8.60 -1.33
C GLY A 220 3.61 9.46 -2.56
N TYR A 221 4.58 9.57 -3.48
CA TYR A 221 4.37 10.24 -4.76
C TYR A 221 5.33 9.75 -5.85
N LEU A 222 4.95 9.96 -7.11
CA LEU A 222 5.78 9.69 -8.29
C LEU A 222 5.65 10.84 -9.30
N ILE A 223 6.74 11.17 -9.99
CA ILE A 223 6.78 12.25 -10.99
C ILE A 223 7.13 11.70 -12.37
N ASN A 224 6.31 12.03 -13.37
CA ASN A 224 6.66 11.90 -14.77
C ASN A 224 7.06 13.26 -15.35
N LYS A 225 8.37 13.51 -15.45
CA LYS A 225 8.89 14.79 -15.96
C LYS A 225 8.52 15.04 -17.42
N ASN A 226 8.42 13.97 -18.24
CA ASN A 226 8.09 14.09 -19.66
C ASN A 226 6.64 14.53 -19.87
N LYS A 227 5.73 13.99 -19.05
CA LYS A 227 4.30 14.34 -19.07
C LYS A 227 3.96 15.56 -18.22
N LYS A 228 4.92 16.09 -17.45
CA LYS A 228 4.72 17.11 -16.43
C LYS A 228 3.60 16.71 -15.47
N GLU A 229 3.65 15.47 -14.99
CA GLU A 229 2.60 14.88 -14.18
C GLU A 229 3.17 14.39 -12.84
N ILE A 230 2.38 14.55 -11.78
CA ILE A 230 2.64 13.94 -10.47
C ILE A 230 1.46 13.04 -10.09
N THR A 231 1.77 11.88 -9.53
CA THR A 231 0.77 10.97 -8.94
C THR A 231 1.01 10.92 -7.45
N ILE A 232 -0.02 11.24 -6.66
CA ILE A 232 0.03 11.27 -5.20
C ILE A 232 -0.66 10.02 -4.66
N PHE A 233 0.02 9.31 -3.76
CA PHE A 233 -0.46 8.10 -3.12
C PHE A 233 -0.72 8.37 -1.65
N SER A 234 -1.98 8.25 -1.24
CA SER A 234 -2.43 8.47 0.13
C SER A 234 -3.35 7.36 0.59
N HIS A 235 -3.46 7.15 1.90
CA HIS A 235 -4.43 6.21 2.43
C HIS A 235 -5.84 6.82 2.32
N ALA A 236 -6.06 7.99 2.92
CA ALA A 236 -7.30 8.73 2.81
C ALA A 236 -7.28 9.73 1.63
N PRO A 237 -8.46 10.06 1.08
CA PRO A 237 -8.63 11.14 0.10
C PRO A 237 -8.04 12.48 0.58
N LEU A 238 -7.19 13.09 -0.23
CA LEU A 238 -6.58 14.39 0.05
C LEU A 238 -6.37 15.22 -1.22
N ASP A 239 -5.94 16.46 -1.04
CA ASP A 239 -5.54 17.37 -2.11
C ASP A 239 -4.24 18.12 -1.77
N LEU A 240 -3.82 19.04 -2.65
CA LEU A 240 -2.63 19.86 -2.42
C LEU A 240 -2.80 20.86 -1.26
N GLN A 241 -4.03 21.29 -0.95
CA GLN A 241 -4.30 22.25 0.11
C GLN A 241 -4.07 21.63 1.48
N ILE A 242 -4.52 20.38 1.69
CA ILE A 242 -4.24 19.61 2.90
C ILE A 242 -2.73 19.41 3.08
N LEU A 243 -1.99 19.10 2.02
CA LEU A 243 -0.53 18.94 2.09
C LEU A 243 0.21 20.25 2.36
N ASN A 244 -0.29 21.38 1.86
CA ASN A 244 0.22 22.71 2.21
C ASN A 244 -0.02 23.02 3.68
N ALA A 245 -1.23 22.77 4.20
CA ALA A 245 -1.56 22.96 5.61
C ALA A 245 -0.68 22.07 6.51
N LEU A 246 -0.47 20.80 6.13
CA LEU A 246 0.46 19.92 6.83
C LEU A 246 1.89 20.49 6.83
N ALA A 247 2.39 20.99 5.70
CA ALA A 247 3.71 21.59 5.66
C ALA A 247 3.84 22.80 6.61
N GLN A 248 2.77 23.57 6.81
CA GLN A 248 2.73 24.67 7.76
C GLN A 248 2.82 24.16 9.21
N ASP A 249 2.07 23.12 9.56
CA ASP A 249 2.15 22.48 10.88
C ASP A 249 3.56 21.96 11.18
N LEU A 250 4.18 21.34 10.16
CA LEU A 250 5.55 20.81 10.23
C LEU A 250 6.63 21.90 10.15
N GLN A 251 6.24 23.16 9.93
CA GLN A 251 7.14 24.31 9.76
C GLN A 251 8.17 24.11 8.63
N VAL A 252 7.77 23.42 7.56
CA VAL A 252 8.59 23.24 6.36
C VAL A 252 8.09 24.11 5.21
N LYS A 253 9.00 24.46 4.29
CA LYS A 253 8.64 25.27 3.12
C LYS A 253 7.76 24.46 2.18
N TYR A 254 6.62 25.03 1.81
CA TYR A 254 5.75 24.50 0.76
C TYR A 254 5.73 25.43 -0.46
N SER A 255 5.85 24.85 -1.64
CA SER A 255 5.69 25.53 -2.92
C SER A 255 5.25 24.54 -3.98
N ASP A 256 4.19 24.89 -4.69
CA ASP A 256 3.56 24.07 -5.73
C ASP A 256 3.55 24.81 -7.08
N ARG A 257 4.52 25.71 -7.30
CA ARG A 257 4.58 26.57 -8.52
C ARG A 257 4.91 25.77 -9.78
N ASN A 258 5.68 24.71 -9.63
CA ASN A 258 6.07 23.77 -10.67
C ASN A 258 6.38 22.41 -10.01
N LEU A 259 6.62 21.36 -10.81
CA LEU A 259 6.87 20.02 -10.29
C LEU A 259 8.12 19.90 -9.42
N ASP A 260 9.20 20.63 -9.73
CA ASP A 260 10.43 20.56 -8.92
C ASP A 260 10.22 21.19 -7.54
N ASP A 261 9.53 22.33 -7.48
CA ASP A 261 9.14 22.98 -6.22
C ASP A 261 8.19 22.07 -5.40
N LEU A 262 7.22 21.43 -6.07
CA LEU A 262 6.26 20.53 -5.42
C LEU A 262 6.95 19.27 -4.87
N SER A 263 7.85 18.67 -5.65
CA SER A 263 8.68 17.54 -5.21
C SER A 263 9.51 17.88 -3.98
N GLN A 264 10.14 19.05 -3.96
CA GLN A 264 10.92 19.51 -2.80
C GLN A 264 10.04 19.68 -1.56
N SER A 265 8.81 20.18 -1.75
CA SER A 265 7.83 20.32 -0.66
C SER A 265 7.45 18.96 -0.07
N PHE A 266 7.16 17.97 -0.92
CA PHE A 266 6.83 16.61 -0.47
C PHE A 266 8.02 15.90 0.16
N ASN A 267 9.24 16.13 -0.34
CA ASN A 267 10.46 15.62 0.31
C ASN A 267 10.68 16.24 1.68
N ALA A 268 10.39 17.53 1.86
CA ALA A 268 10.51 18.19 3.17
C ALA A 268 9.51 17.62 4.18
N ILE A 269 8.25 17.40 3.77
CA ILE A 269 7.23 16.71 4.60
C ILE A 269 7.73 15.30 4.96
N ASN A 270 8.06 14.48 3.94
CA ASN A 270 8.49 13.10 4.17
C ASN A 270 9.76 13.00 5.02
N THR A 271 10.66 13.98 4.96
CA THR A 271 11.87 14.02 5.81
C THR A 271 11.48 14.13 7.29
N VAL A 272 10.58 15.05 7.63
CA VAL A 272 10.10 15.21 9.02
C VAL A 272 9.36 13.96 9.48
N MET A 273 8.46 13.42 8.64
CA MET A 273 7.68 12.23 8.98
C MET A 273 8.59 11.00 9.18
N THR A 274 9.55 10.79 8.28
CA THR A 274 10.53 9.71 8.40
C THR A 274 11.34 9.85 9.68
N GLN A 275 11.77 11.06 10.03
CA GLN A 275 12.49 11.31 11.28
C GLN A 275 11.64 10.95 12.50
N TRP A 276 10.36 11.32 12.52
CA TRP A 276 9.46 10.98 13.64
C TRP A 276 9.22 9.48 13.75
N ILE A 277 8.96 8.80 12.64
CA ILE A 277 8.72 7.35 12.58
C ILE A 277 9.98 6.60 13.02
N MET A 278 11.15 6.91 12.45
CA MET A 278 12.40 6.21 12.76
C MET A 278 12.93 6.50 14.17
N SER A 279 12.44 7.56 14.82
CA SER A 279 12.76 7.89 16.23
C SER A 279 11.71 7.41 17.23
N ASN A 280 10.70 6.64 16.79
CA ASN A 280 9.60 6.15 17.62
C ASN A 280 8.83 7.28 18.34
N ASN A 281 8.62 8.42 17.67
CA ASN A 281 7.92 9.58 18.23
C ASN A 281 6.78 10.07 17.32
N PHE A 282 6.38 9.30 16.30
CA PHE A 282 5.34 9.73 15.37
C PHE A 282 4.01 9.95 16.10
N THR A 283 3.58 8.99 16.92
CA THR A 283 2.27 9.02 17.60
C THR A 283 2.18 10.16 18.61
N LYS A 284 3.30 10.49 19.26
CA LYS A 284 3.42 11.66 20.14
C LYS A 284 3.17 12.95 19.36
N HIS A 285 3.91 13.19 18.28
CA HIS A 285 3.77 14.41 17.49
C HIS A 285 2.41 14.50 16.80
N TYR A 286 1.89 13.38 16.30
CA TYR A 286 0.52 13.27 15.79
C TYR A 286 -0.51 13.72 16.82
N THR A 287 -0.40 13.23 18.07
CA THR A 287 -1.32 13.59 19.15
C THR A 287 -1.20 15.07 19.52
N GLU A 288 0.02 15.59 19.66
CA GLU A 288 0.29 17.00 20.00
C GLU A 288 -0.31 17.95 18.96
N LEU A 289 -0.10 17.68 17.67
CA LEU A 289 -0.68 18.47 16.58
C LEU A 289 -2.21 18.39 16.59
N ASN A 290 -2.78 17.19 16.66
CA ASN A 290 -4.22 17.02 16.65
C ASN A 290 -4.91 17.70 17.85
N GLU A 291 -4.31 17.65 19.03
CA GLU A 291 -4.78 18.37 20.21
C GLU A 291 -4.69 19.90 20.04
N ALA A 292 -3.64 20.42 19.40
CA ALA A 292 -3.49 21.85 19.15
C ALA A 292 -4.63 22.36 18.24
N HIS A 293 -4.94 21.62 17.17
CA HIS A 293 -6.07 21.92 16.28
C HIS A 293 -7.43 21.81 16.99
N THR A 294 -7.61 20.79 17.82
CA THR A 294 -8.83 20.64 18.65
C THR A 294 -9.03 21.84 19.58
N LYS A 295 -7.97 22.30 20.26
CA LYS A 295 -8.01 23.48 21.15
C LYS A 295 -8.35 24.77 20.38
N SER A 296 -7.90 24.87 19.12
CA SER A 296 -8.16 26.00 18.24
C SER A 296 -9.47 25.88 17.44
N ASN A 297 -10.23 24.79 17.60
CA ASN A 297 -11.43 24.48 16.82
C ASN A 297 -11.20 24.55 15.30
N THR A 298 -10.08 23.97 14.86
CA THR A 298 -9.68 23.82 13.45
C THR A 298 -9.50 22.34 13.12
N GLU A 299 -9.62 21.97 11.85
CA GLU A 299 -9.26 20.62 11.39
C GLU A 299 -7.74 20.41 11.44
N SER A 300 -7.31 19.20 11.78
CA SER A 300 -5.89 18.83 11.81
C SER A 300 -5.46 18.21 10.47
N PRO A 301 -4.54 18.85 9.71
CA PRO A 301 -4.05 18.33 8.44
C PRO A 301 -3.45 16.93 8.54
N ILE A 302 -2.64 16.66 9.58
CA ILE A 302 -2.07 15.31 9.79
C ILE A 302 -3.16 14.26 10.07
N HIS A 303 -4.23 14.64 10.77
CA HIS A 303 -5.39 13.78 10.96
C HIS A 303 -6.12 13.54 9.63
N GLN A 304 -6.33 14.59 8.82
CA GLN A 304 -7.00 14.49 7.53
C GLN A 304 -6.26 13.55 6.57
N VAL A 305 -4.92 13.57 6.51
CA VAL A 305 -4.16 12.64 5.65
C VAL A 305 -4.43 11.17 6.01
N LEU A 306 -4.73 10.87 7.28
CA LEU A 306 -5.04 9.51 7.75
C LEU A 306 -6.53 9.17 7.72
N TRP A 307 -7.42 10.14 7.91
CA TRP A 307 -8.83 9.89 8.23
C TRP A 307 -9.84 10.58 7.33
N ASN A 308 -9.42 11.48 6.43
CA ASN A 308 -10.37 12.32 5.71
C ASN A 308 -11.43 11.48 4.97
N ARG A 309 -12.69 11.87 5.13
CA ARG A 309 -13.85 11.35 4.41
C ARG A 309 -14.78 12.50 3.97
N ASP A 310 -14.34 13.74 4.15
CA ASP A 310 -15.03 14.90 3.63
C ASP A 310 -14.50 15.20 2.22
N TYR A 311 -15.32 14.88 1.22
CA TYR A 311 -15.00 15.09 -0.18
C TYR A 311 -15.37 16.51 -0.64
N ALA A 312 -16.22 17.22 0.10
CA ALA A 312 -16.69 18.55 -0.30
C ALA A 312 -15.60 19.62 -0.16
N ILE A 313 -14.55 19.34 0.62
CA ILE A 313 -13.42 20.24 0.83
C ILE A 313 -12.27 20.03 -0.16
N LEU A 314 -12.33 18.99 -1.00
CA LEU A 314 -11.21 18.60 -1.86
C LEU A 314 -11.22 19.33 -3.20
N ASP A 315 -10.06 19.89 -3.58
CA ASP A 315 -9.78 20.42 -4.91
C ASP A 315 -8.78 19.54 -5.66
N ARG A 316 -9.32 18.60 -6.45
CA ARG A 316 -8.55 17.54 -7.15
C ARG A 316 -8.55 17.72 -8.67
N ASN A 317 -8.53 18.95 -9.16
CA ASN A 317 -8.48 19.18 -10.61
C ASN A 317 -7.23 18.53 -11.25
N TYR A 318 -7.41 17.77 -12.33
CA TYR A 318 -6.30 17.17 -13.09
C TYR A 318 -5.30 18.21 -13.59
N GLU A 319 -5.82 19.39 -13.98
CA GLU A 319 -5.05 20.59 -14.31
C GLU A 319 -5.32 21.64 -13.22
N PRO A 320 -4.53 21.69 -12.14
CA PRO A 320 -4.75 22.68 -11.10
C PRO A 320 -4.60 24.10 -11.65
N GLU A 321 -5.44 25.01 -11.17
CA GLU A 321 -5.53 26.36 -11.75
C GLU A 321 -4.17 27.08 -11.72
N ASN A 322 -3.78 27.64 -12.87
CA ASN A 322 -2.53 28.39 -13.04
C ASN A 322 -1.24 27.58 -12.74
N LYS A 323 -1.28 26.24 -12.83
CA LYS A 323 -0.10 25.38 -12.66
C LYS A 323 0.42 24.81 -13.99
N PRO A 324 1.75 24.65 -14.15
CA PRO A 324 2.34 24.12 -15.37
C PRO A 324 2.46 22.58 -15.39
N TYR A 325 1.61 21.87 -14.62
CA TYR A 325 1.67 20.42 -14.42
C TYR A 325 0.30 19.82 -14.15
N PHE A 326 0.24 18.49 -14.19
CA PHE A 326 -0.95 17.67 -13.97
C PHE A 326 -0.86 16.87 -12.68
N VAL A 327 -2.00 16.58 -12.05
CA VAL A 327 -2.05 15.83 -10.78
C VAL A 327 -3.04 14.67 -10.87
N ASN A 328 -2.57 13.47 -10.51
CA ASN A 328 -3.39 12.30 -10.25
C ASN A 328 -3.37 11.94 -8.76
N TYR A 329 -4.45 11.35 -8.28
CA TYR A 329 -4.58 10.87 -6.91
C TYR A 329 -4.88 9.37 -6.93
N VAL A 330 -4.23 8.61 -6.05
CA VAL A 330 -4.45 7.17 -5.88
C VAL A 330 -4.62 6.92 -4.39
N HIS A 331 -5.80 6.45 -3.99
CA HIS A 331 -6.13 6.24 -2.58
C HIS A 331 -7.16 5.13 -2.37
N GLY A 332 -7.41 4.81 -1.10
CA GLY A 332 -8.26 3.69 -0.69
C GLY A 332 -9.76 3.98 -0.63
N HIS A 333 -10.27 5.14 -1.07
CA HIS A 333 -11.72 5.46 -1.09
C HIS A 333 -12.10 6.50 -2.15
N ASP A 334 -13.25 6.37 -2.83
CA ASP A 334 -13.85 7.34 -3.78
C ASP A 334 -13.20 7.43 -5.18
N SER A 335 -14.03 7.59 -6.21
CA SER A 335 -13.66 7.53 -7.63
C SER A 335 -14.08 8.80 -8.40
N GLU A 336 -13.10 9.48 -9.02
CA GLU A 336 -13.26 10.57 -9.99
C GLU A 336 -12.33 10.32 -11.19
N PRO A 337 -12.44 11.03 -12.33
CA PRO A 337 -11.65 10.71 -13.54
C PRO A 337 -10.13 10.67 -13.38
N ASN A 338 -9.53 11.50 -12.53
CA ASN A 338 -8.09 11.50 -12.19
C ASN A 338 -7.81 10.97 -10.76
N VAL A 339 -8.78 10.24 -10.21
CA VAL A 339 -8.72 9.66 -8.87
C VAL A 339 -8.94 8.15 -8.99
N PHE A 340 -7.89 7.39 -8.69
CA PHE A 340 -7.93 5.93 -8.75
C PHE A 340 -8.27 5.36 -7.37
N ASP A 341 -9.53 4.94 -7.22
CA ASP A 341 -10.01 4.24 -6.03
C ASP A 341 -9.57 2.78 -6.03
N LEU A 342 -8.83 2.38 -5.00
CA LEU A 342 -8.47 0.99 -4.77
C LEU A 342 -9.22 0.36 -3.60
N ASP A 343 -10.23 1.02 -3.01
CA ASP A 343 -11.08 0.41 -1.99
C ASP A 343 -11.80 -0.81 -2.54
N ASN A 344 -11.90 -1.83 -1.70
CA ASN A 344 -12.83 -2.91 -1.92
C ASN A 344 -12.98 -3.72 -0.64
N LEU A 345 -14.08 -4.46 -0.58
CA LEU A 345 -14.33 -5.40 0.50
C LEU A 345 -13.39 -6.62 0.46
N LEU A 346 -12.65 -6.86 -0.62
CA LEU A 346 -11.84 -8.07 -0.76
C LEU A 346 -10.85 -8.18 0.40
N GLY A 347 -10.92 -9.28 1.14
CA GLY A 347 -10.04 -9.54 2.28
C GLY A 347 -10.46 -8.88 3.60
N LYS A 348 -11.51 -8.05 3.64
CA LYS A 348 -12.03 -7.38 4.86
C LYS A 348 -12.62 -8.34 5.92
N GLY A 349 -12.67 -9.63 5.60
CA GLY A 349 -13.11 -10.72 6.48
C GLY A 349 -13.39 -11.99 5.68
N ILE A 350 -13.67 -13.09 6.38
CA ILE A 350 -13.87 -14.42 5.77
C ILE A 350 -14.98 -14.42 4.70
N LYS A 351 -16.03 -13.62 4.89
CA LYS A 351 -17.14 -13.49 3.93
C LYS A 351 -16.77 -12.73 2.65
N HIS A 352 -15.62 -12.05 2.64
CA HIS A 352 -15.17 -11.21 1.54
C HIS A 352 -13.86 -11.71 0.91
N ASN A 353 -13.61 -13.03 0.94
CA ASN A 353 -12.46 -13.61 0.23
C ASN A 353 -12.66 -13.68 -1.30
N LYS A 354 -13.86 -13.38 -1.80
CA LYS A 354 -14.16 -13.28 -3.24
C LYS A 354 -14.72 -11.91 -3.55
N GLY A 355 -14.20 -11.26 -4.58
CA GLY A 355 -14.60 -9.89 -4.90
C GLY A 355 -13.71 -9.22 -5.95
N PRO A 356 -13.91 -7.92 -6.19
CA PRO A 356 -13.04 -7.13 -7.04
C PRO A 356 -11.64 -7.02 -6.40
N TYR A 357 -10.64 -7.32 -7.20
CA TYR A 357 -9.23 -7.04 -6.96
C TYR A 357 -8.85 -5.94 -7.94
N ALA A 358 -8.42 -4.81 -7.39
CA ALA A 358 -8.00 -3.64 -8.13
C ALA A 358 -6.52 -3.36 -7.83
N VAL A 359 -5.75 -3.08 -8.86
CA VAL A 359 -4.37 -2.59 -8.74
C VAL A 359 -4.18 -1.41 -9.69
N HIS A 360 -3.46 -0.41 -9.22
CA HIS A 360 -3.02 0.71 -10.03
C HIS A 360 -1.59 0.46 -10.52
N LEU A 361 -1.34 0.65 -11.81
CA LEU A 361 -0.04 0.51 -12.42
C LEU A 361 0.46 1.88 -12.84
N THR A 362 1.74 2.14 -12.57
CA THR A 362 2.43 3.30 -13.10
C THR A 362 3.64 2.85 -13.90
N HIS A 363 3.73 3.31 -15.14
CA HIS A 363 4.79 2.98 -16.09
C HIS A 363 5.80 4.13 -16.18
N GLU A 364 7.07 3.85 -16.48
CA GLU A 364 8.08 4.92 -16.68
C GLU A 364 7.78 5.85 -17.86
#